data_AF-A0A8S3ZZG8-F1
#
_entry.id   AF-A0A8S3ZZG8-F1
#
_cell.length_a   1.000
_cell.length_b   1.000
_cell.length_c   1.000
_cell.angle_alpha   90.00
_cell.angle_beta   90.00
_cell.angle_gamma   90.00
#
_symmetry.space_group_name_H-M   'P 1'
#
loop_
_entity.id
_entity.type
_entity.pdbx_description
1 polymer ?
#
loop_
_entity_poly.entity_id
_entity_poly.type
_entity_poly.pdbx_seq_one_letter_code
_entity_poly.pdbx_strand_id
1 'polypeptide(L)'
;MLKGKSPVNTYNLLALENSQEGLTEERICLAFQAYDELVPKLGVFTPIFQKLRIDLFEAVYSDYLTGTSEKRADGDTEYIQRLPYFSLVQQLFRQKHDYNEELKEQLDSVKERLLEEHRLLEEAQETVTAKESLISSLSTTAVELESVIGDKDKQINELKNEFEKAREMFKSSQVQWESNIAELQESLLEARNENNFLSGFKKGYDAVYNAFLDKSDVFECEPEKNEQPIICAQNSTILSNAEEGQKLEEQILAVINITID
;
A
#
# COMPACT_ATOMS: atom_id res chain seq x y z
N MET A 1 -37.43 -69.20 -68.45
CA MET A 1 -36.52 -69.19 -67.28
C MET A 1 -36.79 -67.93 -66.45
N LEU A 2 -37.64 -68.01 -65.41
CA LEU A 2 -38.01 -66.89 -64.55
C LEU A 2 -37.19 -66.90 -63.24
N LYS A 3 -35.89 -66.55 -63.30
CA LYS A 3 -35.06 -66.39 -62.09
C LYS A 3 -34.89 -64.93 -61.62
N GLY A 4 -35.47 -63.97 -62.34
CA GLY A 4 -35.28 -62.53 -62.08
C GLY A 4 -36.33 -61.82 -61.23
N LYS A 5 -37.42 -62.49 -60.81
CA LYS A 5 -38.49 -61.90 -59.99
C LYS A 5 -38.75 -62.75 -58.74
N SER A 6 -37.69 -63.08 -58.00
CA SER A 6 -37.86 -63.72 -56.68
C SER A 6 -38.16 -62.64 -55.64
N PRO A 7 -39.25 -62.75 -54.86
CA PRO A 7 -39.58 -61.79 -53.78
C PRO A 7 -38.41 -61.59 -52.81
N VAL A 8 -37.60 -62.64 -52.63
CA VAL A 8 -36.39 -62.63 -51.79
C VAL A 8 -35.33 -61.66 -52.32
N ASN A 9 -35.11 -61.62 -53.64
CA ASN A 9 -34.13 -60.71 -54.23
C ASN A 9 -34.62 -59.26 -54.17
N THR A 10 -35.92 -59.03 -54.34
CA THR A 10 -36.51 -57.69 -54.23
C THR A 10 -36.42 -57.15 -52.81
N TYR A 11 -36.76 -57.96 -51.81
CA TYR A 11 -36.68 -57.58 -50.40
C TYR A 11 -35.23 -57.31 -49.96
N ASN A 12 -34.28 -58.17 -50.35
CA ASN A 12 -32.88 -57.98 -49.99
C ASN A 12 -32.29 -56.70 -50.61
N LEU A 13 -32.71 -56.33 -51.81
CA LEU A 13 -32.24 -55.11 -52.48
C LEU A 13 -32.82 -53.85 -51.79
N LEU A 14 -34.12 -53.83 -51.51
CA LEU A 14 -34.78 -52.73 -50.79
C LEU A 14 -34.29 -52.58 -49.34
N ALA A 15 -33.96 -53.69 -48.67
CA ALA A 15 -33.41 -53.68 -47.32
C ALA A 15 -31.96 -53.16 -47.27
N LEU A 16 -31.19 -53.33 -48.36
CA LEU A 16 -29.84 -52.77 -48.52
C LEU A 16 -29.88 -51.29 -48.91
N GLU A 17 -30.89 -50.84 -49.66
CA GLU A 17 -31.07 -49.42 -50.00
C GLU A 17 -31.47 -48.59 -48.77
N ASN A 18 -32.29 -49.16 -47.87
CA ASN A 18 -32.75 -48.49 -46.65
C ASN A 18 -31.87 -48.77 -45.42
N SER A 19 -30.63 -49.20 -45.61
CA SER A 19 -29.71 -49.56 -44.53
C SER A 19 -29.05 -48.34 -43.88
N GLN A 20 -29.82 -47.55 -43.13
CA GLN A 20 -29.24 -46.80 -42.02
C GLN A 20 -29.03 -47.77 -40.84
N GLU A 21 -27.91 -47.65 -40.13
CA GLU A 21 -27.57 -48.53 -39.01
C GLU A 21 -28.68 -48.51 -37.93
N GLY A 22 -29.46 -49.59 -37.85
CA GLY A 22 -30.50 -49.76 -36.83
C GLY A 22 -31.84 -50.29 -37.35
N LEU A 23 -32.84 -50.33 -36.46
CA LEU A 23 -34.24 -50.47 -36.84
C LEU A 23 -34.75 -49.09 -37.25
N THR A 24 -35.17 -48.94 -38.50
CA THR A 24 -35.82 -47.74 -39.03
C THR A 24 -37.28 -48.04 -39.34
N GLU A 25 -38.13 -47.01 -39.33
CA GLU A 25 -39.56 -47.15 -39.66
C GLU A 25 -39.75 -47.75 -41.05
N GLU A 26 -39.00 -47.26 -42.04
CA GLU A 26 -39.05 -47.74 -43.42
C GLU A 26 -38.66 -49.21 -43.55
N ARG A 27 -37.65 -49.67 -42.79
CA ARG A 27 -37.19 -51.06 -42.81
C ARG A 27 -38.23 -52.02 -42.23
N ILE A 28 -38.99 -51.58 -41.23
CA ILE A 28 -40.05 -52.39 -40.63
C ILE A 28 -41.31 -52.39 -41.50
N CYS A 29 -41.66 -51.27 -42.12
CA CYS A 29 -42.71 -51.22 -43.13
C CYS A 29 -42.41 -52.17 -44.29
N LEU A 30 -41.16 -52.19 -44.80
CA LEU A 30 -40.71 -53.15 -45.81
C LEU A 30 -40.79 -54.60 -45.32
N ALA A 31 -40.44 -54.87 -44.05
CA ALA A 31 -40.54 -56.22 -43.47
C ALA A 31 -41.99 -56.72 -43.39
N PHE A 32 -42.94 -55.87 -42.99
CA PHE A 32 -44.37 -56.21 -42.99
C PHE A 32 -44.93 -56.37 -44.40
N GLN A 33 -44.50 -55.56 -45.38
CA GLN A 33 -44.88 -55.71 -46.79
C GLN A 33 -44.39 -57.05 -47.36
N ALA A 34 -43.14 -57.41 -47.13
CA ALA A 34 -42.59 -58.70 -47.56
C ALA A 34 -43.28 -59.87 -46.84
N TYR A 35 -43.63 -59.70 -45.57
CA TYR A 35 -44.39 -60.69 -44.82
C TYR A 35 -45.78 -60.90 -45.43
N ASP A 36 -46.51 -59.83 -45.74
CA ASP A 36 -47.84 -59.88 -46.36
C ASP A 36 -47.79 -60.49 -47.79
N GLU A 37 -46.68 -60.34 -48.52
CA GLU A 37 -46.48 -61.02 -49.82
C GLU A 37 -46.16 -62.53 -49.72
N LEU A 38 -45.68 -62.98 -48.56
CA LEU A 38 -45.31 -64.37 -48.29
C LEU A 38 -46.46 -65.17 -47.68
N VAL A 39 -47.29 -64.54 -46.84
CA VAL A 39 -48.44 -65.15 -46.16
C VAL A 39 -49.36 -65.96 -47.09
N PRO A 40 -49.79 -65.47 -48.27
CA PRO A 40 -50.68 -66.21 -49.16
C PRO A 40 -50.01 -67.43 -49.82
N LYS A 41 -48.67 -67.46 -49.88
CA LYS A 41 -47.89 -68.52 -50.55
C LYS A 41 -47.61 -69.72 -49.62
N LEU A 42 -47.96 -69.61 -48.33
CA LEU A 42 -47.69 -70.60 -47.28
C LEU A 42 -48.79 -71.68 -47.13
N GLY A 43 -49.90 -71.58 -47.87
CA GLY A 43 -50.92 -72.63 -47.95
C GLY A 43 -51.60 -72.92 -46.61
N VAL A 44 -51.39 -74.11 -46.05
CA VAL A 44 -52.04 -74.58 -44.81
C VAL A 44 -51.60 -73.77 -43.57
N PHE A 45 -50.42 -73.14 -43.61
CA PHE A 45 -49.88 -72.35 -42.49
C PHE A 45 -50.36 -70.89 -42.48
N THR A 46 -51.08 -70.46 -43.52
CA THR A 46 -51.66 -69.10 -43.63
C THR A 46 -52.34 -68.59 -42.34
N PRO A 47 -53.25 -69.34 -41.68
CA PRO A 47 -53.92 -68.86 -40.48
C PRO A 47 -52.96 -68.65 -39.28
N ILE A 48 -51.85 -69.38 -39.20
CA ILE A 48 -50.85 -69.23 -38.14
C ILE A 48 -50.03 -67.96 -38.39
N PHE A 49 -49.56 -67.78 -39.63
CA PHE A 49 -48.79 -66.59 -40.00
C PHE A 49 -49.63 -65.31 -39.98
N GLN A 50 -50.94 -65.39 -40.23
CA GLN A 50 -51.86 -64.26 -40.04
C GLN A 50 -51.98 -63.85 -38.56
N LYS A 51 -52.02 -64.81 -37.63
CA LYS A 51 -51.99 -64.50 -36.19
C LYS A 51 -50.65 -63.89 -35.77
N LEU A 52 -49.54 -64.49 -36.20
CA LEU A 52 -48.20 -63.94 -35.95
C LEU A 52 -48.02 -62.53 -36.52
N ARG A 53 -48.66 -62.21 -37.66
CA ARG A 53 -48.67 -60.86 -38.23
C ARG A 53 -49.29 -59.84 -37.28
N ILE A 54 -50.42 -60.21 -36.68
CA ILE A 54 -51.15 -59.37 -35.74
C ILE A 54 -50.32 -59.21 -34.45
N ASP A 55 -49.80 -60.31 -33.91
CA ASP A 55 -48.98 -60.29 -32.69
C ASP A 55 -47.70 -59.45 -32.87
N LEU A 56 -47.02 -59.58 -34.01
CA LEU A 56 -45.83 -58.78 -34.35
C LEU A 56 -46.17 -57.31 -34.58
N PHE A 57 -47.32 -57.04 -35.21
CA PHE A 57 -47.78 -55.67 -35.42
C PHE A 57 -48.11 -55.00 -34.09
N GLU A 58 -48.81 -55.67 -33.18
CA GLU A 58 -49.14 -55.15 -31.85
C GLU A 58 -47.90 -54.96 -30.97
N ALA A 59 -46.87 -55.81 -31.13
CA ALA A 59 -45.59 -55.69 -30.44
C ALA A 59 -44.77 -54.45 -30.89
N VAL A 60 -44.90 -54.04 -32.15
CA VAL A 60 -44.18 -52.88 -32.71
C VAL A 60 -45.00 -51.59 -32.59
N TYR A 61 -46.31 -51.71 -32.80
CA TYR A 61 -47.30 -50.63 -32.81
C TYR A 61 -48.38 -50.93 -31.77
N SER A 62 -48.23 -50.38 -30.57
CA SER A 62 -49.28 -50.47 -29.55
C SER A 62 -50.33 -49.38 -29.73
N ASP A 63 -51.61 -49.75 -29.65
CA ASP A 63 -52.73 -48.81 -29.83
C ASP A 63 -52.70 -47.61 -28.87
N TYR A 64 -52.11 -47.79 -27.68
CA TYR A 64 -52.06 -46.75 -26.64
C TYR A 64 -50.81 -45.85 -26.70
N LEU A 65 -49.63 -46.39 -27.05
CA LEU A 65 -48.36 -45.65 -26.95
C LEU A 65 -47.84 -45.17 -28.30
N THR A 66 -48.27 -45.79 -29.41
CA THR A 66 -47.75 -45.47 -30.76
C THR A 66 -48.67 -44.59 -31.59
N GLY A 67 -49.90 -44.35 -31.14
CA GLY A 67 -50.82 -43.43 -31.80
C GLY A 67 -50.53 -41.98 -31.44
N THR A 68 -50.09 -41.17 -32.41
CA THR A 68 -50.12 -39.72 -32.24
C THR A 68 -51.55 -39.24 -32.50
N SER A 69 -52.38 -39.16 -31.46
CA SER A 69 -53.54 -38.26 -31.51
C SER A 69 -53.03 -36.82 -31.38
N GLU A 70 -52.38 -36.32 -32.44
CA GLU A 70 -52.31 -34.87 -32.60
C GLU A 70 -53.76 -34.44 -32.84
N LYS A 71 -54.39 -33.83 -31.83
CA LYS A 71 -55.64 -33.09 -32.00
C LYS A 71 -55.38 -31.95 -32.98
N ARG A 72 -55.39 -32.24 -34.28
CA ARG A 72 -55.52 -31.23 -35.33
C ARG A 72 -57.00 -30.90 -35.47
N ALA A 73 -57.23 -29.60 -35.65
CA ALA A 73 -58.54 -28.99 -35.67
C ALA A 73 -59.49 -29.69 -36.64
N ASP A 74 -60.71 -29.91 -36.14
CA ASP A 74 -62.00 -30.01 -36.81
C ASP A 74 -62.00 -30.38 -38.31
N GLY A 75 -62.36 -31.64 -38.61
CA GLY A 75 -63.00 -31.98 -39.88
C GLY A 75 -62.34 -33.03 -40.78
N ASP A 76 -61.09 -33.45 -40.54
CA ASP A 76 -60.45 -34.51 -41.33
C ASP A 76 -60.39 -35.83 -40.56
N THR A 77 -60.75 -36.92 -41.23
CA THR A 77 -60.67 -38.29 -40.71
C THR A 77 -59.33 -38.52 -40.01
N GLU A 78 -59.34 -38.87 -38.72
CA GLU A 78 -58.15 -39.13 -37.90
C GLU A 78 -57.19 -40.09 -38.61
N TYR A 79 -56.21 -39.52 -39.30
CA TYR A 79 -55.07 -40.29 -39.80
C TYR A 79 -54.15 -40.53 -38.62
N ILE A 80 -54.40 -41.62 -37.89
CA ILE A 80 -53.52 -42.07 -36.81
C ILE A 80 -52.26 -42.63 -37.48
N GLN A 81 -51.26 -41.77 -37.70
CA GLN A 81 -49.92 -42.23 -38.03
C GLN A 81 -49.36 -42.92 -36.78
N ARG A 82 -49.13 -44.23 -36.86
CA ARG A 82 -48.61 -45.01 -35.74
C ARG A 82 -47.10 -45.06 -35.82
N LEU A 83 -46.42 -44.41 -34.88
CA LEU A 83 -44.96 -44.42 -34.81
C LEU A 83 -44.48 -45.64 -34.03
N PRO A 84 -43.56 -46.46 -34.57
CA PRO A 84 -43.06 -47.62 -33.84
C PRO A 84 -42.44 -47.26 -32.48
N TYR A 85 -42.56 -48.17 -31.49
CA TYR A 85 -42.07 -47.93 -30.13
C TYR A 85 -40.58 -47.56 -30.06
N PHE A 86 -39.72 -48.18 -30.86
CA PHE A 86 -38.29 -47.89 -30.84
C PHE A 86 -37.96 -46.46 -31.33
N SER A 87 -38.76 -45.90 -32.25
CA SER A 87 -38.58 -44.52 -32.72
C SER A 87 -38.89 -43.52 -31.60
N LEU A 88 -39.99 -43.75 -30.88
CA LEU A 88 -40.36 -42.96 -29.69
C LEU A 88 -39.27 -43.01 -28.61
N VAL A 89 -38.76 -44.21 -28.34
CA VAL A 89 -37.68 -44.41 -27.36
C VAL A 89 -36.41 -43.68 -27.81
N GLN A 90 -36.02 -43.78 -29.09
CA GLN A 90 -34.88 -43.03 -29.62
C GLN A 90 -35.06 -41.52 -29.48
N GLN A 91 -36.25 -41.00 -29.78
CA GLN A 91 -36.55 -39.58 -29.64
C GLN A 91 -36.46 -39.13 -28.17
N LEU A 92 -37.00 -39.90 -27.23
CA LEU A 92 -36.89 -39.60 -25.80
C LEU A 92 -35.45 -39.62 -25.31
N PHE A 93 -34.64 -40.57 -25.78
CA PHE A 93 -33.22 -40.61 -25.45
C PHE A 93 -32.46 -39.41 -26.03
N ARG A 94 -32.76 -39.00 -27.26
CA ARG A 94 -32.18 -37.78 -27.86
C ARG A 94 -32.57 -36.54 -27.07
N GLN A 95 -33.86 -36.33 -26.79
CA GLN A 95 -34.32 -35.19 -25.99
C GLN A 95 -33.69 -35.15 -24.59
N LYS A 96 -33.57 -36.31 -23.93
CA LYS A 96 -32.88 -36.40 -22.64
C LYS A 96 -31.38 -36.13 -22.76
N HIS A 97 -30.76 -36.55 -23.85
CA HIS A 97 -29.35 -36.28 -24.09
C HIS A 97 -29.11 -34.79 -24.29
N ASP A 98 -29.88 -34.15 -25.18
CA ASP A 98 -29.81 -32.71 -25.46
C ASP A 98 -30.00 -31.89 -24.16
N TYR A 99 -31.01 -32.23 -23.35
CA TYR A 99 -31.25 -31.56 -22.06
C TYR A 99 -30.10 -31.77 -21.07
N ASN A 100 -29.49 -32.96 -21.03
CA ASN A 100 -28.35 -33.22 -20.16
C ASN A 100 -27.09 -32.47 -20.64
N GLU A 101 -26.90 -32.32 -21.95
CA GLU A 101 -25.80 -31.52 -22.50
C GLU A 101 -25.97 -30.04 -22.14
N GLU A 102 -27.17 -29.47 -22.33
CA GLU A 102 -27.47 -28.10 -21.94
C GLU A 102 -27.25 -27.87 -20.44
N LEU A 103 -27.72 -28.79 -19.60
CA LEU A 103 -27.54 -28.69 -18.14
C LEU A 103 -26.05 -28.77 -17.76
N LYS A 104 -25.27 -29.58 -18.47
CA LYS A 104 -23.83 -29.70 -18.25
C LYS A 104 -23.10 -28.43 -18.66
N GLU A 105 -23.44 -27.83 -19.81
CA GLU A 105 -22.88 -26.54 -20.23
C GLU A 105 -23.20 -25.42 -19.24
N GLN A 106 -24.43 -25.36 -18.74
CA GLN A 106 -24.81 -24.40 -17.70
C GLN A 106 -24.01 -24.63 -16.40
N LEU A 107 -23.84 -25.89 -15.99
CA LEU A 107 -23.05 -26.23 -14.80
C LEU A 107 -21.59 -25.82 -14.95
N ASP A 108 -20.98 -26.09 -16.11
CA ASP A 108 -19.60 -25.73 -16.41
C ASP A 108 -19.42 -24.20 -16.42
N SER A 109 -20.36 -23.46 -17.02
CA SER A 109 -20.34 -21.98 -17.00
C SER A 109 -20.46 -21.42 -15.57
N VAL A 110 -21.34 -21.95 -14.74
CA VAL A 110 -21.47 -21.52 -13.34
C VAL A 110 -20.21 -21.85 -12.55
N LYS A 111 -19.60 -23.01 -12.80
CA LYS A 111 -18.35 -23.41 -12.16
C LYS A 111 -17.20 -22.48 -12.54
N GLU A 112 -17.06 -22.13 -13.82
CA GLU A 112 -16.05 -21.17 -14.28
C GLU A 112 -16.25 -19.80 -13.62
N ARG A 113 -17.49 -19.29 -13.59
CA ARG A 113 -17.80 -18.02 -12.89
C ARG A 113 -17.47 -18.08 -11.41
N LEU A 114 -17.78 -19.19 -10.74
CA LEU A 114 -17.48 -19.36 -9.32
C LEU A 114 -15.98 -19.40 -9.04
N LEU A 115 -15.20 -20.04 -9.91
CA LEU A 115 -13.74 -20.04 -9.82
C LEU A 115 -13.15 -18.63 -10.04
N GLU A 116 -13.68 -17.88 -11.01
CA GLU A 116 -13.20 -16.52 -11.26
C GLU A 116 -13.56 -15.57 -10.12
N GLU A 117 -14.78 -15.62 -9.59
CA GLU A 117 -15.18 -14.84 -8.40
C GLU A 117 -14.34 -15.21 -7.17
N HIS A 118 -14.01 -16.50 -7.00
CA HIS A 118 -13.15 -16.93 -5.92
C HIS A 118 -11.73 -16.37 -6.06
N ARG A 119 -11.18 -16.39 -7.27
CA ARG A 119 -9.88 -15.80 -7.60
C ARG A 119 -9.86 -14.29 -7.33
N LEU A 120 -10.89 -13.57 -7.76
CA LEU A 120 -11.03 -12.14 -7.50
C LEU A 120 -11.16 -11.82 -6.01
N LEU A 121 -11.85 -12.67 -5.25
CA LEU A 121 -11.98 -12.53 -3.81
C LEU A 121 -10.64 -12.76 -3.09
N GLU A 122 -9.87 -13.77 -3.50
CA GLU A 122 -8.51 -14.00 -2.97
C GLU A 122 -7.60 -12.81 -3.27
N GLU A 123 -7.58 -12.31 -4.51
CA GLU A 123 -6.80 -11.11 -4.88
C GLU A 123 -7.23 -9.90 -4.05
N ALA A 124 -8.53 -9.66 -3.90
CA ALA A 124 -9.05 -8.57 -3.09
C ALA A 124 -8.59 -8.70 -1.63
N GLN A 125 -8.63 -9.91 -1.07
CA GLN A 125 -8.20 -10.17 0.30
C GLN A 125 -6.70 -9.96 0.50
N GLU A 126 -5.86 -10.37 -0.46
CA GLU A 126 -4.43 -10.03 -0.46
C GLU A 126 -4.21 -8.51 -0.49
N THR A 127 -4.95 -7.77 -1.32
CA THR A 127 -4.81 -6.30 -1.33
C THR A 127 -5.25 -5.64 -0.03
N VAL A 128 -6.29 -6.17 0.63
CA VAL A 128 -6.76 -5.66 1.93
C VAL A 128 -5.71 -5.89 3.00
N THR A 129 -5.19 -7.11 3.11
CA THR A 129 -4.15 -7.43 4.10
C THR A 129 -2.86 -6.62 3.89
N ALA A 130 -2.47 -6.38 2.64
CA ALA A 130 -1.34 -5.50 2.32
C ALA A 130 -1.61 -4.04 2.76
N LYS A 131 -2.81 -3.52 2.53
CA LYS A 131 -3.20 -2.17 2.97
C LYS A 131 -3.28 -2.07 4.49
N GLU A 132 -3.79 -3.08 5.18
CA GLU A 132 -3.85 -3.13 6.65
C GLU A 132 -2.44 -3.13 7.27
N SER A 133 -1.50 -3.87 6.68
CA SER A 133 -0.10 -3.85 7.08
C SER A 133 0.51 -2.45 6.90
N LEU A 134 0.27 -1.81 5.75
CA LEU A 134 0.74 -0.46 5.48
C LEU A 134 0.14 0.56 6.48
N ILE A 135 -1.17 0.50 6.75
CA ILE A 135 -1.84 1.37 7.73
C ILE A 135 -1.23 1.17 9.12
N SER A 136 -0.97 -0.07 9.51
CA SER A 136 -0.33 -0.38 10.79
C SER A 136 1.05 0.24 10.88
N SER A 137 1.88 0.13 9.83
CA SER A 137 3.20 0.76 9.78
C SER A 137 3.15 2.29 9.81
N LEU A 138 2.18 2.90 9.11
CA LEU A 138 1.99 4.35 9.14
C LEU A 138 1.54 4.81 10.53
N SER A 139 0.64 4.05 11.17
CA SER A 139 0.20 4.33 12.54
C SER A 139 1.35 4.27 13.53
N THR A 140 2.26 3.29 13.42
CA THR A 140 3.43 3.23 14.31
C THR A 140 4.35 4.42 14.08
N THR A 141 4.61 4.80 12.82
CA THR A 141 5.44 5.98 12.53
C THR A 141 4.79 7.28 13.00
N ALA A 142 3.47 7.40 12.94
CA ALA A 142 2.76 8.57 13.45
C ALA A 142 2.94 8.71 14.98
N VAL A 143 2.80 7.60 15.72
CA VAL A 143 3.01 7.59 17.18
C VAL A 143 4.46 7.92 17.53
N GLU A 144 5.43 7.38 16.78
CA GLU A 144 6.85 7.72 16.98
C GLU A 144 7.11 9.21 16.75
N LEU A 145 6.58 9.78 15.66
CA LEU A 145 6.72 11.20 15.36
C LEU A 145 6.04 12.09 16.40
N GLU A 146 4.85 11.72 16.89
CA GLU A 146 4.18 12.43 17.99
C GLU A 146 5.02 12.41 19.27
N SER A 147 5.66 11.28 19.59
CA SER A 147 6.58 11.21 20.73
C SER A 147 7.79 12.13 20.53
N VAL A 148 8.39 12.13 19.35
CA VAL A 148 9.54 13.00 19.02
C VAL A 148 9.15 14.47 19.12
N ILE A 149 7.97 14.86 18.61
CA ILE A 149 7.45 16.23 18.73
C ILE A 149 7.29 16.60 20.21
N GLY A 150 6.66 15.73 21.00
CA GLY A 150 6.46 15.96 22.44
C GLY A 150 7.77 16.16 23.20
N ASP A 151 8.82 15.40 22.86
CA ASP A 151 10.14 15.56 23.48
C ASP A 151 10.85 16.83 23.01
N LYS A 152 10.70 17.22 21.74
CA LYS A 152 11.23 18.47 21.22
C LYS A 152 10.54 19.69 21.83
N ASP A 153 9.24 19.63 22.07
CA ASP A 153 8.50 20.69 22.74
C ASP A 153 8.96 20.87 24.20
N LYS A 154 9.25 19.77 24.91
CA LYS A 154 9.86 19.84 26.25
C LYS A 154 11.23 20.52 26.20
N GLN A 155 12.11 20.11 25.28
CA GLN A 155 13.43 20.71 25.10
C GLN A 155 13.32 22.21 24.79
N ILE A 156 12.39 22.62 23.92
CA ILE A 156 12.15 24.02 23.60
C ILE A 156 11.73 24.81 24.85
N ASN A 157 10.84 24.25 25.67
CA ASN A 157 10.39 24.91 26.89
C ASN A 157 11.48 25.01 27.95
N GLU A 158 12.31 23.99 28.10
CA GLU A 158 13.50 24.03 28.97
C GLU A 158 14.46 25.13 28.53
N LEU A 159 14.80 25.17 27.24
CA LEU A 159 15.71 26.17 26.67
C LEU A 159 15.14 27.60 26.81
N LYS A 160 13.83 27.79 26.61
CA LYS A 160 13.16 29.08 26.84
C LYS A 160 13.29 29.53 28.29
N ASN A 161 13.08 28.63 29.24
CA ASN A 161 13.20 28.95 30.67
C ASN A 161 14.64 29.28 31.05
N GLU A 162 15.62 28.54 30.53
CA GLU A 162 17.04 28.83 30.73
C GLU A 162 17.42 30.19 30.14
N PHE A 163 16.93 30.48 28.94
CA PHE A 163 17.15 31.77 28.29
C PHE A 163 16.57 32.93 29.10
N GLU A 164 15.33 32.80 29.61
CA GLU A 164 14.70 33.84 30.43
C GLU A 164 15.49 34.07 31.73
N LYS A 165 15.92 32.99 32.41
CA LYS A 165 16.79 33.09 33.61
C LYS A 165 18.11 33.77 33.31
N ALA A 166 18.79 33.39 32.23
CA ALA A 166 20.04 34.01 31.81
C ALA A 166 19.85 35.50 31.50
N ARG A 167 18.73 35.85 30.86
CA ARG A 167 18.36 37.23 30.56
C ARG A 167 18.09 38.04 31.82
N GLU A 168 17.41 37.49 32.81
CA GLU A 168 17.19 38.12 34.11
C GLU A 168 18.51 38.35 34.87
N MET A 169 19.39 37.33 34.90
CA MET A 169 20.73 37.42 35.49
C MET A 169 21.59 38.49 34.81
N PHE A 170 21.49 38.60 33.48
CA PHE A 170 22.21 39.63 32.74
C PHE A 170 21.68 41.03 33.09
N LYS A 171 20.35 41.21 33.14
CA LYS A 171 19.74 42.48 33.53
C LYS A 171 20.11 42.89 34.95
N SER A 172 20.08 41.97 35.91
CA SER A 172 20.45 42.28 37.29
C SER A 172 21.92 42.66 37.42
N SER A 173 22.81 41.93 36.72
CA SER A 173 24.23 42.27 36.65
C SER A 173 24.42 43.64 36.00
N GLN A 174 23.74 43.95 34.90
CA GLN A 174 23.82 45.25 34.24
C GLN A 174 23.44 46.39 35.19
N VAL A 175 22.32 46.27 35.91
CA VAL A 175 21.90 47.28 36.90
C VAL A 175 22.94 47.44 38.01
N GLN A 176 23.54 46.34 38.47
CA GLN A 176 24.60 46.40 39.47
C GLN A 176 25.85 47.12 38.93
N TRP A 177 26.28 46.82 37.70
CA TRP A 177 27.41 47.49 37.07
C TRP A 177 27.13 48.99 36.85
N GLU A 178 25.91 49.35 36.45
CA GLU A 178 25.49 50.75 36.30
C GLU A 178 25.53 51.49 37.65
N SER A 179 25.09 50.87 38.75
CA SER A 179 25.21 51.44 40.10
C SER A 179 26.66 51.65 40.51
N ASN A 180 27.50 50.62 40.33
CA ASN A 180 28.92 50.70 40.65
C ASN A 180 29.63 51.80 39.85
N ILE A 181 29.28 51.98 38.57
CA ILE A 181 29.82 53.05 37.73
C ILE A 181 29.41 54.42 38.30
N ALA A 182 28.14 54.59 38.70
CA ALA A 182 27.66 55.84 39.28
C ALA A 182 28.38 56.17 40.60
N GLU A 183 28.51 55.19 41.50
CA GLU A 183 29.24 55.33 42.77
C GLU A 183 30.72 55.69 42.56
N LEU A 184 31.39 55.02 41.62
CA LEU A 184 32.79 55.32 41.28
C LEU A 184 32.96 56.72 40.67
N GLN A 185 32.00 57.17 39.84
CA GLN A 185 32.00 58.52 39.29
C GLN A 185 31.84 59.58 40.38
N GLU A 186 30.95 59.33 41.36
CA GLU A 186 30.77 60.22 42.51
C GLU A 186 32.03 60.28 43.38
N SER A 187 32.61 59.13 43.73
CA SER A 187 33.86 59.04 44.49
C SER A 187 35.03 59.74 43.78
N LEU A 188 35.13 59.60 42.45
CA LEU A 188 36.14 60.27 41.65
C LEU A 188 35.94 61.80 41.69
N LEU A 189 34.70 62.27 41.64
CA LEU A 189 34.37 63.68 41.74
C LEU A 189 34.70 64.25 43.12
N GLU A 190 34.40 63.51 44.19
CA GLU A 190 34.78 63.86 45.57
C GLU A 190 36.31 63.96 45.73
N ALA A 191 37.05 62.93 45.31
CA ALA A 191 38.50 62.92 45.36
C ALA A 191 39.12 64.05 44.53
N ARG A 192 38.52 64.39 43.38
CA ARG A 192 38.94 65.53 42.55
C ARG A 192 38.69 66.86 43.27
N ASN A 193 37.55 67.02 43.93
CA ASN A 193 37.24 68.22 44.70
C ASN A 193 38.18 68.37 45.90
N GLU A 194 38.47 67.29 46.60
CA GLU A 194 39.45 67.26 47.69
C GLU A 194 40.85 67.61 47.18
N ASN A 195 41.28 67.03 46.06
CA ASN A 195 42.58 67.37 45.45
C ASN A 195 42.64 68.85 45.07
N ASN A 196 41.57 69.40 44.50
CA ASN A 196 41.48 70.83 44.19
C ASN A 196 41.58 71.69 45.45
N PHE A 197 40.90 71.30 46.53
CA PHE A 197 40.96 71.97 47.83
C PHE A 197 42.39 71.93 48.39
N LEU A 198 43.00 70.76 48.48
CA LEU A 198 44.38 70.57 48.95
C LEU A 198 45.40 71.30 48.07
N SER A 199 45.18 71.34 46.76
CA SER A 199 45.98 72.13 45.81
C SER A 199 45.91 73.63 46.12
N GLY A 200 44.74 74.13 46.53
CA GLY A 200 44.57 75.49 47.03
C GLY A 200 45.38 75.76 48.31
N PHE A 201 45.31 74.85 49.30
CA PHE A 201 46.12 74.93 50.52
C PHE A 201 47.61 74.88 50.22
N LYS A 202 48.02 73.97 49.33
CA LYS A 202 49.41 73.85 48.89
C LYS A 202 49.88 75.13 48.24
N LYS A 203 49.12 75.73 47.32
CA LYS A 203 49.47 77.04 46.73
C LYS A 203 49.63 78.13 47.77
N GLY A 204 48.76 78.17 48.79
CA GLY A 204 48.88 79.10 49.91
C GLY A 204 50.13 78.86 50.75
N TYR A 205 50.40 77.60 51.10
CA TYR A 205 51.61 77.20 51.81
C TYR A 205 52.87 77.53 51.01
N ASP A 206 52.91 77.17 49.73
CA ASP A 206 54.02 77.47 48.81
C ASP A 206 54.23 78.99 48.70
N ALA A 207 53.16 79.80 48.64
CA ALA A 207 53.28 81.26 48.62
C ALA A 207 53.87 81.82 49.94
N VAL A 208 53.45 81.28 51.09
CA VAL A 208 53.99 81.63 52.40
C VAL A 208 55.45 81.18 52.52
N TYR A 209 55.74 79.93 52.19
CA TYR A 209 57.08 79.35 52.15
C TYR A 209 58.01 80.15 51.24
N ASN A 210 57.55 80.55 50.05
CA ASN A 210 58.29 81.41 49.12
C ASN A 210 58.44 82.86 49.59
N ALA A 211 57.56 83.35 50.46
CA ALA A 211 57.71 84.67 51.09
C ALA A 211 58.69 84.67 52.27
N PHE A 212 58.86 83.51 52.93
CA PHE A 212 59.86 83.28 53.99
C PHE A 212 61.19 82.72 53.46
N LEU A 213 61.21 82.21 52.23
CA LEU A 213 62.41 82.12 51.40
C LEU A 213 62.83 83.54 51.08
N ASP A 214 63.56 84.12 52.02
CA ASP A 214 64.45 85.22 51.74
C ASP A 214 65.26 84.86 50.47
N LYS A 215 65.41 85.80 49.55
CA LYS A 215 66.20 85.62 48.31
C LYS A 215 67.71 85.57 48.62
N SER A 216 68.09 84.92 49.72
CA SER A 216 69.42 84.94 50.30
C SER A 216 69.94 83.54 50.67
N ASP A 217 69.16 82.46 50.55
CA ASP A 217 69.69 81.10 50.69
C ASP A 217 69.34 80.22 49.48
N VAL A 218 70.17 80.38 48.45
CA VAL A 218 70.44 79.35 47.46
C VAL A 218 71.17 78.21 48.20
N PHE A 219 70.42 77.28 48.78
CA PHE A 219 70.95 75.94 48.98
C PHE A 219 70.70 75.14 47.71
N GLU A 220 71.75 75.09 46.88
CA GLU A 220 71.93 74.07 45.86
C GLU A 220 71.72 72.69 46.49
N CYS A 221 70.55 72.11 46.22
CA CYS A 221 70.35 70.68 46.31
C CYS A 221 69.63 70.29 45.02
N GLU A 222 70.40 70.12 43.95
CA GLU A 222 69.94 69.33 42.81
C GLU A 222 69.63 67.92 43.31
N PRO A 223 68.40 67.40 43.17
CA PRO A 223 68.19 65.97 43.33
C PRO A 223 68.60 65.29 42.02
N GLU A 224 69.70 64.53 42.06
CA GLU A 224 70.07 63.58 41.02
C GLU A 224 68.90 62.59 40.77
N LYS A 225 68.12 62.84 39.72
CA LYS A 225 67.07 61.92 39.27
C LYS A 225 67.67 60.77 38.47
N ASN A 226 68.19 59.78 39.18
CA ASN A 226 68.42 58.43 38.63
C ASN A 226 67.11 57.61 38.63
N GLU A 227 66.11 58.02 37.85
CA GLU A 227 64.84 57.26 37.66
C GLU A 227 64.89 56.28 36.48
N GLN A 228 65.96 56.31 35.68
CA GLN A 228 66.11 55.44 34.50
C GLN A 228 66.23 53.92 34.78
N PRO A 229 66.86 53.41 35.87
CA PRO A 229 67.04 51.97 36.02
C PRO A 229 65.73 51.24 36.39
N ILE A 230 64.76 51.91 37.04
CA ILE A 230 63.50 51.29 37.48
C ILE A 230 62.51 51.16 36.31
N ILE A 231 62.45 52.16 35.43
CA ILE A 231 61.56 52.16 34.26
C ILE A 231 62.00 51.08 33.24
N CYS A 232 63.31 50.93 33.03
CA CYS A 232 63.84 49.86 32.16
C CYS A 232 63.54 48.46 32.72
N ALA A 233 63.65 48.27 34.04
CA ALA A 233 63.33 46.99 34.67
C ALA A 233 61.84 46.66 34.51
N GLN A 234 60.93 47.60 34.81
CA GLN A 234 59.48 47.41 34.66
C GLN A 234 59.06 47.14 33.21
N ASN A 235 59.62 47.88 32.24
CA ASN A 235 59.34 47.63 30.83
C ASN A 235 59.80 46.23 30.38
N SER A 236 60.92 45.73 30.89
CA SER A 236 61.38 44.37 30.59
C SER A 236 60.44 43.30 31.15
N THR A 237 59.90 43.50 32.35
CA THR A 237 58.95 42.56 32.96
C THR A 237 57.62 42.53 32.21
N ILE A 238 57.13 43.70 31.76
CA ILE A 238 55.90 43.79 30.97
C ILE A 238 56.07 43.11 29.60
N LEU A 239 57.22 43.30 28.94
CA LEU A 239 57.54 42.62 27.68
C LEU A 239 57.60 41.09 27.85
N SER A 240 58.27 40.60 28.91
CA SER A 240 58.32 39.17 29.21
C SER A 240 56.93 38.58 29.45
N ASN A 241 56.08 39.26 30.22
CA ASN A 241 54.72 38.80 30.49
C ASN A 241 53.83 38.81 29.22
N ALA A 242 54.04 39.77 28.31
CA ALA A 242 53.33 39.82 27.04
C ALA A 242 53.72 38.64 26.11
N GLU A 243 55.01 38.30 26.03
CA GLU A 243 55.50 37.14 25.28
C GLU A 243 54.99 35.81 25.85
N GLU A 244 54.93 35.68 27.17
CA GLU A 244 54.34 34.51 27.84
C GLU A 244 52.84 34.39 27.56
N GLY A 245 52.10 35.51 27.57
CA GLY A 245 50.69 35.55 27.23
C GLY A 245 50.42 35.10 25.79
N GLN A 246 51.24 35.54 24.84
CA GLN A 246 51.12 35.16 23.43
C GLN A 246 51.37 33.65 23.22
N LYS A 247 52.36 33.06 23.93
CA LYS A 247 52.57 31.60 23.90
C LYS A 247 51.39 30.82 24.47
N LEU A 248 50.73 31.35 25.50
CA LEU A 248 49.55 30.72 26.09
C LEU A 248 48.35 30.76 25.14
N GLU A 249 48.17 31.87 24.42
CA GLU A 249 47.17 32.00 23.36
C GLU A 249 47.40 30.99 22.23
N GLU A 250 48.63 30.85 21.74
CA GLU A 250 48.99 29.85 20.74
C GLU A 250 48.71 28.42 21.20
N GLN A 251 48.99 28.10 22.47
CA GLN A 251 48.67 26.78 23.05
C GLN A 251 47.16 26.53 23.13
N ILE A 252 46.37 27.54 23.51
CA ILE A 252 44.91 27.42 23.55
C ILE A 252 44.34 27.24 22.14
N LEU A 253 44.82 28.01 21.16
CA LEU A 253 44.42 27.87 19.76
C LEU A 253 44.75 26.49 19.19
N ALA A 254 45.92 25.94 19.54
CA ALA A 254 46.31 24.57 19.16
C ALA A 254 45.37 23.52 19.77
N VAL A 255 45.01 23.66 21.05
CA VAL A 255 44.06 22.76 21.72
C VAL A 255 42.66 22.86 21.11
N ILE A 256 42.18 24.07 20.81
CA ILE A 256 40.88 24.29 20.18
C ILE A 256 40.83 23.61 18.81
N ASN A 257 41.88 23.76 17.99
CA ASN A 257 41.94 23.11 16.68
C ASN A 257 41.99 21.57 16.78
N ILE A 258 42.63 21.01 17.81
CA ILE A 258 42.64 19.55 18.05
C ILE A 258 41.27 19.04 18.54
N THR A 259 40.46 19.89 19.17
CA THR A 259 39.15 19.49 19.74
C THR A 259 37.99 19.67 18.73
N ILE A 260 38.23 20.38 17.62
CA ILE A 260 37.25 20.66 16.56
C ILE A 260 37.35 19.64 15.40
N ASP A 261 38.45 18.89 15.29
CA ASP A 261 38.58 17.68 14.44
C ASP A 261 38.13 16.41 15.21
#